data_AF-A0A9W9ATN2-F1
#
_entry.id   AF-A0A9W9ATN2-F1
#
_cell.length_a   1.000
_cell.length_b   1.000
_cell.length_c   1.000
_cell.angle_alpha   90.00
_cell.angle_beta   90.00
_cell.angle_gamma   90.00
#
_symmetry.space_group_name_H-M   'P 1'
#
loop_
_entity.id
_entity.type
_entity.pdbx_description
1 polymer ?
#
loop_
_entity_poly.entity_id
_entity_poly.type
_entity_poly.pdbx_seq_one_letter_code
_entity_poly.pdbx_strand_id
1 'polypeptide(L)' 'VPYIGMSSCWAYQLYRVISYVLLRCYQQQINVTMQNHHNLIYREEEKEMSPTLKYFGVGAISWSPTL' A
#
# COMPACT_ATOMS: atom_id res chain seq x y z
N VAL A 1 -18.14 3.03 -5.47
CA VAL A 1 -17.17 2.44 -4.51
C VAL A 1 -16.10 3.50 -4.23
N PRO A 2 -15.95 4.02 -3.00
CA PRO A 2 -15.06 5.16 -2.72
C PRO A 2 -13.61 4.79 -2.29
N TYR A 3 -13.30 3.50 -2.15
CA TYR A 3 -12.04 2.98 -1.61
C TYR A 3 -11.57 1.78 -2.43
N ILE A 4 -10.26 1.71 -2.71
CA ILE A 4 -9.64 0.61 -3.45
C ILE A 4 -8.62 -0.07 -2.52
N GLY A 5 -8.85 -1.33 -2.17
CA GLY A 5 -7.90 -2.11 -1.37
C GLY A 5 -6.92 -2.87 -2.27
N MET A 6 -5.64 -2.89 -1.89
CA MET A 6 -4.63 -3.78 -2.48
C MET A 6 -4.09 -4.70 -1.38
N SER A 7 -3.81 -5.96 -1.72
CA SER A 7 -3.31 -6.97 -0.79
C SER A 7 -2.17 -7.74 -1.43
N SER A 8 -1.12 -8.04 -0.65
CA SER A 8 0.00 -8.91 -1.05
C SER A 8 0.67 -8.52 -2.37
N CYS A 9 0.77 -7.22 -2.67
CA CYS A 9 1.43 -6.69 -3.87
C CYS A 9 2.87 -6.27 -3.58
N TRP A 10 3.72 -6.29 -4.60
CA TRP A 10 5.07 -5.71 -4.49
C TRP A 10 5.05 -4.18 -4.50
N ALA A 11 6.03 -3.55 -3.84
CA ALA A 11 6.10 -2.09 -3.68
C ALA A 11 6.11 -1.36 -5.04
N TYR A 12 6.82 -1.90 -6.03
CA TYR A 12 6.85 -1.31 -7.37
C TYR A 12 5.50 -1.41 -8.11
N GLN A 13 4.71 -2.45 -7.84
CA GLN A 13 3.39 -2.63 -8.47
C GLN A 13 2.41 -1.60 -7.91
N LEU A 14 2.43 -1.40 -6.59
CA LEU A 14 1.66 -0.35 -5.93
C LEU A 14 2.05 1.04 -6.46
N TYR A 15 3.35 1.32 -6.57
CA TYR A 15 3.85 2.58 -7.12
C TYR A 15 3.32 2.82 -8.53
N ARG A 16 3.34 1.81 -9.40
CA ARG A 16 2.84 1.90 -10.78
C ARG A 16 1.35 2.18 -10.81
N VAL A 17 0.57 1.48 -9.99
CA VAL A 17 -0.89 1.65 -9.95
C VAL A 17 -1.25 3.04 -9.45
N ILE A 18 -0.65 3.50 -8.35
CA ILE A 18 -0.91 4.85 -7.80
C ILE A 18 -0.50 5.94 -8.80
N SER A 19 0.68 5.81 -9.43
CA SER A 19 1.15 6.77 -10.44
C SER A 19 0.23 6.83 -11.66
N TYR A 20 -0.27 5.67 -12.10
CA TYR A 20 -1.21 5.60 -13.21
C TYR A 20 -2.56 6.23 -12.88
N VAL A 21 -3.08 6.02 -11.66
CA VAL A 21 -4.33 6.61 -11.18
C VAL A 21 -4.18 8.13 -11.03
N LEU A 22 -3.07 8.61 -10.45
CA LEU A 22 -2.75 10.04 -10.34
C LEU A 22 -2.75 10.77 -11.69
N LEU A 23 -2.27 10.09 -12.74
CA LEU A 23 -2.19 10.67 -14.09
C LEU A 23 -3.52 10.69 -14.84
N ARG A 24 -4.46 9.79 -14.52
CA ARG A 24 -5.70 9.59 -15.30
C ARG A 24 -6.97 10.03 -14.60
N CYS A 25 -7.00 9.97 -13.28
CA CYS A 25 -8.16 10.36 -12.48
C CYS A 25 -7.80 11.59 -11.65
N TYR A 26 -8.70 12.57 -11.60
CA TYR A 26 -8.65 13.63 -10.60
C TYR A 26 -8.46 12.98 -9.21
N GLN A 27 -7.56 13.53 -8.39
CA GLN A 27 -7.02 13.01 -7.10
C GLN A 27 -8.01 12.39 -6.09
N GLN A 28 -9.31 12.47 -6.33
CA GLN A 28 -10.41 12.11 -5.43
C GLN A 28 -10.64 10.60 -5.23
N GLN A 29 -9.89 9.72 -5.90
CA GLN A 29 -10.05 8.24 -5.79
C GLN A 29 -8.91 7.51 -5.07
N ILE A 30 -7.91 8.22 -4.53
CA ILE A 30 -6.78 7.60 -3.84
C ILE A 30 -7.12 7.41 -2.36
N ASN A 31 -8.16 6.65 -2.09
CA ASN A 31 -8.27 6.01 -0.79
C ASN A 31 -7.81 4.55 -0.96
N VAL A 32 -6.51 4.42 -1.26
CA VAL A 32 -5.87 3.11 -1.34
C VAL A 32 -5.59 2.65 0.08
N THR A 33 -5.81 1.37 0.36
CA THR A 33 -5.38 0.75 1.62
C THR A 33 -4.55 -0.48 1.27
N MET A 34 -3.39 -0.64 1.91
CA MET A 34 -2.54 -1.81 1.70
C MET A 34 -2.70 -2.80 2.82
N GLN A 35 -3.02 -4.04 2.48
CA GLN A 35 -3.07 -5.15 3.41
C GLN A 35 -1.86 -6.06 3.19
N ASN A 36 -0.87 -5.96 4.07
CA ASN A 36 0.37 -6.72 3.95
C ASN A 36 0.69 -7.54 5.20
N HIS A 37 1.59 -8.51 5.03
CA HIS A 37 2.03 -9.40 6.10
C HIS A 37 3.16 -8.69 6.87
N HIS A 38 2.85 -8.12 8.02
CA HIS A 38 3.82 -7.39 8.83
C HIS A 38 3.77 -7.86 10.28
N ASN A 39 4.85 -8.52 10.71
CA ASN A 39 5.00 -9.14 12.03
C ASN A 39 6.38 -8.81 12.59
N LEU A 40 6.59 -9.03 13.90
CA LEU A 40 7.91 -8.83 14.53
C LEU A 40 9.04 -9.63 13.87
N ILE A 41 8.73 -10.83 13.36
CA ILE A 41 9.68 -11.70 12.66
C ILE A 41 9.81 -11.32 11.18
N TYR A 42 8.74 -10.82 10.57
CA TYR A 42 8.69 -10.53 9.14
C TYR A 42 8.59 -9.01 8.90
N ARG A 43 9.75 -8.38 8.76
CA ARG A 43 9.93 -6.93 8.56
C ARG A 43 10.44 -6.57 7.15
N GLU A 44 10.36 -7.50 6.21
CA GLU A 44 10.76 -7.29 4.80
C GLU A 44 10.03 -6.07 4.21
N GLU A 45 8.76 -5.93 4.55
CA GLU A 45 7.85 -4.83 4.21
C GLU A 45 8.40 -3.44 4.56
N GLU A 46 9.22 -3.32 5.60
CA GLU A 46 9.80 -2.02 5.98
C GLU A 46 10.85 -1.52 4.98
N LYS A 47 11.46 -2.40 4.20
CA LYS A 47 12.51 -2.03 3.24
C LYS A 47 11.95 -1.22 2.08
N GLU A 48 10.81 -1.66 1.53
CA GLU A 48 10.27 -1.08 0.30
C GLU A 48 8.81 -0.64 0.42
N MET A 49 7.97 -1.39 1.13
CA MET A 49 6.55 -1.09 1.22
C MET A 49 6.26 0.08 2.17
N SER A 50 6.83 0.07 3.37
CA SER A 50 6.66 1.15 4.35
C SER A 50 7.05 2.54 3.81
N PRO A 51 8.22 2.73 3.15
CA PRO A 51 8.59 4.03 2.58
C PRO A 51 7.69 4.43 1.41
N THR A 52 7.27 3.49 0.55
CA THR A 52 6.36 3.81 -0.56
C THR A 52 4.98 4.22 -0.06
N LEU A 53 4.45 3.55 0.97
CA LEU A 53 3.20 3.93 1.62
C LEU A 53 3.27 5.31 2.27
N LYS A 54 4.38 5.61 2.95
CA LYS A 54 4.62 6.93 3.55
C LYS A 54 4.73 8.03 2.51
N TYR A 55 5.35 7.76 1.36
CA TYR A 55 5.49 8.71 0.25
C TYR A 55 4.13 9.11 -0.34
N PHE A 56 3.22 8.16 -0.50
CA PHE A 56 1.89 8.41 -1.06
C PHE A 56 0.82 8.77 -0.02
N GLY A 57 1.14 8.78 1.28
CA GLY A 57 0.18 9.04 2.35
C GLY A 57 -0.87 7.93 2.51
N VAL A 58 -0.51 6.69 2.19
CA VAL A 58 -1.41 5.52 2.15
C VAL A 58 -1.31 4.75 3.47
N GLY A 59 -2.46 4.39 4.05
CA GLY A 59 -2.52 3.57 5.26
C GLY A 59 -2.24 2.09 5.01
N ALA A 60 -1.50 1.45 5.93
CA ALA A 60 -1.26 0.02 5.94
C ALA A 60 -2.14 -0.66 6.99
N ILE A 61 -2.65 -1.86 6.67
CA ILE A 61 -3.37 -2.74 7.59
C ILE A 61 -2.59 -4.07 7.61
N SER A 62 -1.97 -4.40 8.74
CA SER A 62 -1.28 -5.68 8.90
C SER A 62 -2.29 -6.81 9.13
N TRP A 63 -2.32 -7.82 8.26
CA TRP A 63 -3.30 -8.90 8.39
C TRP A 63 -2.88 -10.03 9.35
N SER A 64 -1.59 -10.10 9.71
CA SER A 64 -1.02 -11.10 10.63
C SER A 64 -0.34 -10.48 11.86
N PRO A 65 -1.01 -9.76 12.77
CA PRO A 65 -0.33 -9.17 13.93
C PRO A 65 0.26 -10.19 14.93
N THR A 66 -0.06 -11.48 14.79
CA THR A 66 0.37 -12.55 15.69
C THR A 66 1.48 -13.38 15.04
N LEU A 67 2.43 -13.84 15.86
CA LEU A 67 3.56 -14.74 15.53
C LEU A 67 3.29 -15.67 14.34
#